data_AF-A0A7X9P9H6-F1
#
_entry.id   AF-A0A7X9P9H6-F1
#
_cell.length_a   1.000
_cell.length_b   1.000
_cell.length_c   1.000
_cell.angle_alpha   90.00
_cell.angle_beta   90.00
_cell.angle_gamma   90.00
#
_symmetry.space_group_name_H-M   'P 1'
#
loop_
_entity.id
_entity.type
_entity.pdbx_description
1 polymer ?
#
loop_
_entity_poly.entity_id
_entity_poly.type
_entity_poly.pdbx_seq_one_letter_code
_entity_poly.pdbx_strand_id
1 'polypeptide(L)'
;MTGARRLLWIALAGAASAACGLQTSGLGGWDVADATAEGAGDGDAPGDDGDAPREDADAEAGETSVTCGDGVPDPGEECDEGDQNSDSRPNACRTDCRLPRCGDRVLDVGEACDDGNRDDTDGCRNNCSRPGCGDGTVQAGEQCDDGAADDTDACLSTCRDATCGDMVVRAGHEECDRFAAACTTGCGSIGVQDCESCVLGPCVAPAERCNGRDDDCDLETDEDFPCIAGATVDCTTP
;
A
#
# COMPACT_ATOMS: atom_id res chain seq x y z
N MET A 1 -31.91 -48.87 4.46
CA MET A 1 -32.21 -48.79 3.01
C MET A 1 -31.27 -47.75 2.41
N THR A 2 -30.65 -48.03 1.27
CA THR A 2 -29.68 -47.14 0.61
C THR A 2 -30.37 -46.04 -0.19
N GLY A 3 -29.84 -44.81 -0.15
CA GLY A 3 -30.49 -43.62 -0.72
C GLY A 3 -29.51 -42.59 -1.28
N ALA A 4 -28.64 -42.99 -2.21
CA ALA A 4 -27.65 -42.08 -2.80
C ALA A 4 -28.27 -41.06 -3.77
N ARG A 5 -28.06 -39.76 -3.51
CA ARG A 5 -28.46 -38.66 -4.41
C ARG A 5 -27.25 -38.01 -5.08
N ARG A 6 -26.79 -38.71 -6.13
CA ARG A 6 -26.21 -38.22 -7.40
C ARG A 6 -25.69 -36.77 -7.42
N LEU A 7 -24.37 -36.61 -7.62
CA LEU A 7 -23.80 -35.40 -8.19
C LEU A 7 -24.29 -35.21 -9.64
N LEU A 8 -24.51 -33.97 -10.06
CA LEU A 8 -24.78 -33.62 -11.45
C LEU A 8 -23.51 -33.00 -12.07
N TRP A 9 -22.84 -33.76 -12.93
CA TRP A 9 -21.77 -33.23 -13.77
C TRP A 9 -22.38 -32.55 -14.99
N ILE A 10 -22.08 -31.26 -15.20
CA ILE A 10 -22.34 -30.59 -16.48
C ILE A 10 -21.00 -30.51 -17.22
N ALA A 11 -20.81 -31.41 -18.18
CA ALA A 11 -19.74 -31.34 -19.15
C ALA A 11 -20.34 -31.03 -20.53
N LEU A 12 -19.96 -29.89 -21.11
CA LEU A 12 -20.30 -29.50 -22.46
C LEU A 12 -19.02 -29.04 -23.15
N ALA A 13 -18.65 -29.71 -24.24
CA ALA A 13 -17.36 -29.54 -24.89
C ALA A 13 -17.52 -29.23 -26.38
N GLY A 14 -16.59 -28.44 -26.90
CA GLY A 14 -16.19 -28.48 -28.31
C GLY A 14 -17.02 -27.66 -29.29
N ALA A 15 -16.48 -26.49 -29.65
CA ALA A 15 -16.59 -25.96 -31.00
C ALA A 15 -15.22 -25.42 -31.43
N ALA A 16 -14.57 -26.08 -32.40
CA ALA A 16 -13.25 -25.69 -32.89
C ALA A 16 -13.19 -25.87 -34.42
N SER A 17 -13.06 -24.77 -35.15
CA SER A 17 -12.77 -24.65 -36.60
C SER A 17 -12.83 -23.16 -36.98
N ALA A 18 -12.12 -22.65 -37.98
CA ALA A 18 -10.91 -23.13 -38.66
C ALA A 18 -10.25 -21.92 -39.35
N ALA A 19 -8.98 -22.02 -39.73
CA ALA A 19 -8.23 -20.89 -40.30
C ALA A 19 -8.62 -20.54 -41.75
N CYS A 20 -8.36 -19.30 -42.14
CA CYS A 20 -8.08 -18.92 -43.52
C CYS A 20 -6.89 -17.93 -43.52
N GLY A 21 -5.99 -18.03 -44.50
CA GLY A 21 -4.81 -17.15 -44.61
C GLY A 21 -4.00 -17.44 -45.87
N LEU A 22 -3.17 -16.47 -46.27
CA LEU A 22 -2.18 -16.47 -47.36
C LEU A 22 -1.13 -15.39 -46.95
N GLN A 23 0.21 -15.57 -46.96
CA GLN A 23 1.13 -15.91 -48.08
C GLN A 23 1.14 -14.84 -49.19
N THR A 24 2.24 -14.32 -49.76
CA THR A 24 3.71 -14.41 -49.52
C THR A 24 4.30 -12.95 -49.61
N SER A 25 5.56 -12.55 -49.91
CA SER A 25 6.82 -13.17 -50.42
C SER A 25 8.03 -12.23 -50.26
N GLY A 26 9.25 -12.69 -50.60
CA GLY A 26 10.47 -11.88 -50.76
C GLY A 26 11.34 -11.80 -49.49
N LEU A 27 12.51 -12.45 -49.33
CA LEU A 27 13.68 -12.68 -50.21
C LEU A 27 14.50 -11.41 -50.48
N GLY A 28 15.73 -11.37 -49.94
CA GLY A 28 16.73 -10.33 -50.22
C GLY A 28 17.63 -10.03 -49.02
N GLY A 29 18.85 -10.59 -49.02
CA GLY A 29 19.94 -10.13 -48.18
C GLY A 29 21.22 -10.06 -49.02
N TRP A 30 22.18 -9.21 -48.63
CA TRP A 30 23.61 -9.30 -48.98
C TRP A 30 24.44 -8.39 -48.04
N ASP A 31 25.26 -9.04 -47.22
CA ASP A 31 26.72 -8.84 -47.06
C ASP A 31 27.39 -7.46 -46.82
N VAL A 32 28.25 -7.46 -45.77
CA VAL A 32 29.56 -6.79 -45.54
C VAL A 32 29.74 -5.25 -45.49
N ALA A 33 30.10 -4.76 -44.28
CA ALA A 33 31.24 -3.87 -43.92
C ALA A 33 31.10 -3.56 -42.41
N ASP A 34 32.05 -3.70 -41.48
CA ASP A 34 33.53 -3.61 -41.44
C ASP A 34 34.11 -2.19 -41.32
N ALA A 35 35.05 -2.06 -40.36
CA ALA A 35 35.92 -0.91 -40.03
C ALA A 35 35.23 0.42 -39.61
N THR A 36 35.83 1.29 -38.77
CA THR A 36 37.10 1.24 -38.01
C THR A 36 36.88 1.54 -36.52
N ALA A 37 37.80 1.06 -35.68
CA ALA A 37 38.00 1.54 -34.32
C ALA A 37 39.48 1.95 -34.15
N GLU A 38 39.74 3.26 -34.26
CA GLU A 38 41.09 3.83 -34.18
C GLU A 38 41.45 4.17 -32.73
N GLY A 39 42.63 3.77 -32.24
CA GLY A 39 43.02 4.10 -30.85
C GLY A 39 44.15 3.29 -30.20
N ALA A 40 44.89 2.45 -30.94
CA ALA A 40 46.12 1.85 -30.42
C ALA A 40 47.28 2.86 -30.48
N GLY A 41 48.12 2.89 -29.44
CA GLY A 41 49.29 3.77 -29.36
C GLY A 41 50.48 3.01 -28.77
N ASP A 42 51.34 2.49 -29.65
CA ASP A 42 52.56 1.78 -29.27
C ASP A 42 53.70 2.76 -28.90
N GLY A 43 54.61 2.33 -28.02
CA GLY A 43 55.65 3.22 -27.49
C GLY A 43 56.66 2.54 -26.57
N ASP A 44 57.36 1.51 -27.05
CA ASP A 44 58.44 0.83 -26.32
C ASP A 44 59.60 1.76 -25.91
N ALA A 45 60.17 1.51 -24.74
CA ALA A 45 61.48 2.05 -24.31
C ALA A 45 62.27 0.96 -23.55
N PRO A 46 63.55 0.69 -23.88
CA PRO A 46 64.30 -0.46 -23.35
C PRO A 46 65.33 -0.11 -22.25
N GLY A 47 65.77 -1.15 -21.53
CA GLY A 47 66.89 -1.13 -20.56
C GLY A 47 66.43 -1.27 -19.10
N ASP A 48 67.20 -1.90 -18.20
CA ASP A 48 68.50 -2.60 -18.35
C ASP A 48 68.63 -3.67 -17.25
N ASP A 49 69.58 -4.61 -17.38
CA ASP A 49 69.75 -5.73 -16.44
C ASP A 49 70.34 -5.30 -15.08
N GLY A 50 69.85 -5.89 -13.97
CA GLY A 50 70.26 -5.50 -12.62
C GLY A 50 69.96 -6.54 -11.53
N ASP A 51 70.65 -7.68 -11.55
CA ASP A 51 70.58 -8.72 -10.52
C ASP A 51 71.67 -8.55 -9.44
N ALA A 52 71.34 -8.94 -8.20
CA ALA A 52 72.16 -8.94 -6.97
C ALA A 52 72.58 -7.57 -6.37
N PRO A 53 72.87 -7.50 -5.04
CA PRO A 53 72.90 -8.59 -4.06
C PRO A 53 71.78 -8.54 -3.00
N ARG A 54 71.70 -9.62 -2.21
CA ARG A 54 70.96 -9.66 -0.94
C ARG A 54 71.86 -9.11 0.16
N GLU A 55 71.44 -8.05 0.83
CA GLU A 55 71.87 -7.75 2.20
C GLU A 55 70.63 -7.34 2.99
N ASP A 56 70.36 -8.08 4.06
CA ASP A 56 69.12 -7.95 4.83
C ASP A 56 69.14 -6.67 5.67
N ALA A 57 68.10 -5.85 5.53
CA ALA A 57 67.88 -4.67 6.34
C ALA A 57 66.43 -4.69 6.81
N ASP A 58 66.20 -5.27 7.99
CA ASP A 58 64.89 -5.51 8.59
C ASP A 58 64.11 -4.20 8.82
N ALA A 59 63.39 -3.79 7.78
CA ALA A 59 62.34 -2.79 7.80
C ALA A 59 61.07 -3.42 7.23
N GLU A 60 60.63 -4.51 7.87
CA GLU A 60 59.25 -4.97 7.84
C GLU A 60 58.38 -3.78 8.27
N ALA A 61 57.94 -2.99 7.29
CA ALA A 61 56.99 -1.91 7.48
C ALA A 61 55.66 -2.57 7.78
N GLY A 62 55.47 -2.91 9.06
CA GLY A 62 54.50 -3.90 9.50
C GLY A 62 53.15 -3.63 8.88
N GLU A 63 52.70 -4.55 8.03
CA GLU A 63 51.30 -4.63 7.66
C GLU A 63 50.55 -4.89 8.96
N THR A 64 49.92 -3.84 9.49
CA THR A 64 48.76 -3.98 10.36
C THR A 64 47.77 -4.78 9.54
N SER A 65 47.74 -6.09 9.79
CA SER A 65 46.80 -7.00 9.16
C SER A 65 45.42 -6.67 9.73
N VAL A 66 44.76 -5.67 9.13
CA VAL A 66 43.40 -5.24 9.46
C VAL A 66 42.49 -6.44 9.25
N THR A 67 42.22 -7.15 10.35
CA THR A 67 41.69 -8.52 10.36
C THR A 67 40.54 -8.58 11.35
N CYS A 68 39.39 -8.07 10.90
CA CYS A 68 38.12 -8.21 11.57
C CYS A 68 37.95 -9.58 12.25
N GLY A 69 37.78 -9.56 13.57
CA GLY A 69 37.65 -10.75 14.42
C GLY A 69 38.86 -11.05 15.30
N ASP A 70 39.84 -10.16 15.42
CA ASP A 70 40.97 -10.30 16.37
C ASP A 70 40.64 -9.72 17.76
N GLY A 71 39.65 -8.84 17.85
CA GLY A 71 39.17 -8.19 19.08
C GLY A 71 39.75 -6.79 19.34
N VAL A 72 40.43 -6.19 18.36
CA VAL A 72 40.99 -4.82 18.40
C VAL A 72 40.48 -4.02 17.20
N PRO A 73 39.56 -3.04 17.38
CA PRO A 73 39.05 -2.24 16.27
C PRO A 73 40.16 -1.46 15.54
N ASP A 74 40.48 -1.88 14.32
CA ASP A 74 41.65 -1.43 13.56
C ASP A 74 41.31 -0.27 12.58
N PRO A 75 42.29 0.43 11.97
CA PRO A 75 42.07 1.59 11.10
C PRO A 75 41.25 1.31 9.82
N GLY A 76 39.92 1.39 9.94
CA GLY A 76 38.96 1.14 8.87
C GLY A 76 37.69 0.42 9.35
N GLU A 77 37.72 -0.12 10.57
CA GLU A 77 36.63 -0.83 11.22
C GLU A 77 35.80 0.12 12.10
N GLU A 78 34.53 -0.22 12.31
CA GLU A 78 33.61 0.52 13.18
C GLU A 78 33.49 -0.15 14.56
N CYS A 79 33.80 -1.44 14.64
CA CYS A 79 33.84 -2.27 15.84
C CYS A 79 34.67 -3.53 15.57
N ASP A 80 35.13 -4.19 16.64
CA ASP A 80 35.51 -5.61 16.62
C ASP A 80 35.24 -6.20 18.02
N GLU A 81 34.49 -7.30 18.08
CA GLU A 81 34.21 -8.08 19.29
C GLU A 81 34.85 -9.48 19.26
N GLY A 82 35.70 -9.77 18.28
CA GLY A 82 36.43 -11.01 18.08
C GLY A 82 35.53 -12.16 17.62
N ASP A 83 35.70 -13.34 18.22
CA ASP A 83 34.83 -14.53 18.09
C ASP A 83 33.32 -14.27 18.34
N GLN A 84 32.95 -13.07 18.83
CA GLN A 84 31.57 -12.68 19.11
C GLN A 84 30.86 -12.05 17.90
N ASN A 85 31.62 -11.55 16.91
CA ASN A 85 31.08 -10.93 15.68
C ASN A 85 30.06 -11.86 15.01
N SER A 86 28.91 -11.33 14.57
CA SER A 86 27.81 -12.17 14.08
C SER A 86 26.72 -11.45 13.30
N ASP A 87 26.48 -11.90 12.07
CA ASP A 87 25.38 -11.47 11.18
C ASP A 87 24.04 -12.16 11.52
N SER A 88 23.80 -12.41 12.81
CA SER A 88 22.60 -13.07 13.32
C SER A 88 22.28 -12.85 14.81
N ARG A 89 23.17 -12.14 15.54
CA ARG A 89 22.95 -11.77 16.95
C ARG A 89 22.63 -10.28 17.04
N PRO A 90 21.47 -9.90 17.62
CA PRO A 90 21.16 -8.50 17.82
C PRO A 90 22.26 -7.75 18.59
N ASN A 91 22.67 -6.60 18.05
CA ASN A 91 23.69 -5.66 18.52
C ASN A 91 25.13 -6.17 18.49
N ALA A 92 25.40 -7.37 17.98
CA ALA A 92 26.77 -7.83 17.78
C ALA A 92 27.40 -7.07 16.59
N CYS A 93 28.70 -6.80 16.68
CA CYS A 93 29.49 -6.35 15.54
C CYS A 93 29.35 -7.34 14.38
N ARG A 94 29.25 -6.87 13.13
CA ARG A 94 29.05 -7.75 11.97
C ARG A 94 30.37 -8.40 11.53
N THR A 95 30.31 -9.46 10.75
CA THR A 95 31.53 -10.16 10.28
C THR A 95 32.29 -9.38 9.21
N ASP A 96 31.79 -8.20 8.80
CA ASP A 96 32.50 -7.17 8.03
C ASP A 96 33.04 -6.01 8.89
N CYS A 97 33.07 -6.18 10.22
CA CYS A 97 33.51 -5.22 11.25
C CYS A 97 32.91 -3.82 11.12
N ARG A 98 31.67 -3.80 10.63
CA ARG A 98 30.76 -2.68 10.72
C ARG A 98 29.83 -2.85 11.90
N LEU A 99 29.33 -1.74 12.41
CA LEU A 99 28.32 -1.76 13.46
C LEU A 99 26.99 -2.37 12.94
N PRO A 100 26.18 -2.91 13.87
CA PRO A 100 24.76 -3.20 13.63
C PRO A 100 24.06 -2.03 12.93
N ARG A 101 23.31 -2.31 11.85
CA ARG A 101 22.71 -1.28 10.99
C ARG A 101 21.47 -1.79 10.25
N CYS A 102 20.49 -0.89 10.12
CA CYS A 102 19.32 -1.11 9.29
C CYS A 102 19.65 -1.54 7.84
N GLY A 103 18.93 -2.54 7.37
CA GLY A 103 19.07 -3.17 6.06
C GLY A 103 20.04 -4.35 6.03
N ASP A 104 20.35 -4.98 7.18
CA ASP A 104 21.36 -6.05 7.26
C ASP A 104 20.87 -7.45 7.71
N ARG A 105 19.57 -7.61 7.96
CA ARG A 105 18.82 -8.86 8.27
C ARG A 105 18.83 -9.30 9.73
N VAL A 106 19.29 -8.44 10.63
CA VAL A 106 19.26 -8.69 12.08
C VAL A 106 18.53 -7.54 12.75
N LEU A 107 17.47 -7.85 13.50
CA LEU A 107 16.70 -6.84 14.23
C LEU A 107 17.44 -6.42 15.51
N ASP A 108 18.00 -5.21 15.53
CA ASP A 108 18.80 -4.68 16.63
C ASP A 108 17.99 -3.82 17.65
N VAL A 109 18.63 -3.40 18.75
CA VAL A 109 17.95 -2.61 19.81
C VAL A 109 17.80 -1.15 19.38
N GLY A 110 16.55 -0.80 19.08
CA GLY A 110 16.14 0.53 18.59
C GLY A 110 15.30 0.43 17.32
N GLU A 111 15.42 -0.69 16.61
CA GLU A 111 14.75 -0.97 15.36
C GLU A 111 13.35 -1.57 15.59
N ALA A 112 12.38 -1.17 14.75
CA ALA A 112 11.01 -1.68 14.78
C ALA A 112 10.77 -2.81 13.76
N CYS A 113 11.68 -2.95 12.81
CA CYS A 113 11.74 -3.90 11.71
C CYS A 113 13.17 -3.89 11.13
N ASP A 114 13.55 -4.93 10.41
CA ASP A 114 14.65 -4.94 9.42
C ASP A 114 14.23 -5.93 8.31
N ASP A 115 14.42 -5.54 7.05
CA ASP A 115 14.05 -6.30 5.85
C ASP A 115 15.28 -6.84 5.07
N GLY A 116 16.49 -6.37 5.38
CA GLY A 116 17.71 -6.75 4.68
C GLY A 116 17.97 -6.12 3.31
N ASN A 117 17.39 -4.96 3.04
CA ASN A 117 17.54 -4.17 1.82
C ASN A 117 17.50 -2.64 2.10
N ARG A 118 17.01 -1.81 1.16
CA ARG A 118 17.01 -0.32 1.24
C ARG A 118 15.84 0.32 0.48
N ASP A 119 14.71 -0.37 0.34
CA ASP A 119 13.49 0.15 -0.26
C ASP A 119 12.59 0.71 0.85
N ASP A 120 12.27 2.01 0.83
CA ASP A 120 11.41 2.65 1.84
C ASP A 120 9.92 2.29 1.70
N THR A 121 9.53 1.37 0.79
CA THR A 121 8.13 1.07 0.44
C THR A 121 7.65 -0.35 0.77
N ASP A 122 8.54 -1.25 1.20
CA ASP A 122 8.23 -2.69 1.33
C ASP A 122 7.64 -3.13 2.69
N GLY A 123 7.50 -2.19 3.64
CA GLY A 123 6.97 -2.42 4.98
C GLY A 123 7.97 -2.18 6.12
N CYS A 124 9.23 -1.89 5.79
CA CYS A 124 10.18 -1.23 6.69
C CYS A 124 10.82 -0.03 5.97
N ARG A 125 11.30 0.97 6.71
CA ARG A 125 12.01 2.12 6.13
C ARG A 125 13.52 1.99 6.32
N ASN A 126 14.30 2.71 5.51
CA ASN A 126 15.78 2.80 5.56
C ASN A 126 16.36 3.27 6.92
N ASN A 127 15.52 3.72 7.86
CA ASN A 127 15.90 4.09 9.23
C ASN A 127 15.39 3.07 10.29
N CYS A 128 14.89 1.92 9.85
CA CYS A 128 14.28 0.84 10.62
C CYS A 128 13.16 1.27 11.58
N SER A 129 12.52 2.39 11.25
CA SER A 129 11.16 2.68 11.71
C SER A 129 10.16 1.93 10.83
N ARG A 130 9.04 1.52 11.43
CA ARG A 130 7.90 1.04 10.65
C ARG A 130 7.28 2.24 9.93
N PRO A 131 6.83 2.08 8.68
CA PRO A 131 5.94 3.04 8.06
C PRO A 131 4.62 3.16 8.83
N GLY A 132 3.86 4.20 8.50
CA GLY A 132 2.54 4.41 9.09
C GLY A 132 1.82 5.54 8.40
N CYS A 133 0.52 5.31 8.20
CA CYS A 133 -0.40 6.19 7.49
C CYS A 133 -0.20 7.68 7.79
N GLY A 134 -0.05 8.48 6.73
CA GLY A 134 0.27 9.89 6.80
C GLY A 134 1.76 10.21 6.71
N ASP A 135 2.56 9.38 6.04
CA ASP A 135 4.01 9.61 5.88
C ASP A 135 4.44 10.20 4.54
N GLY A 136 3.51 10.34 3.58
CA GLY A 136 3.74 10.83 2.23
C GLY A 136 4.09 9.73 1.21
N THR A 137 4.09 8.46 1.63
CA THR A 137 4.45 7.30 0.81
C THR A 137 3.42 6.19 1.01
N VAL A 138 2.89 5.59 -0.06
CA VAL A 138 1.99 4.43 0.04
C VAL A 138 2.79 3.15 0.22
N GLN A 139 2.51 2.41 1.28
CA GLN A 139 3.38 1.31 1.76
C GLN A 139 2.77 -0.07 1.50
N ALA A 140 3.60 -1.12 1.60
CA ALA A 140 3.17 -2.50 1.42
C ALA A 140 2.08 -2.96 2.43
N GLY A 141 0.80 -2.85 2.03
CA GLY A 141 -0.37 -3.24 2.81
C GLY A 141 -1.41 -2.12 3.00
N GLU A 142 -1.00 -0.89 2.72
CA GLU A 142 -1.86 0.29 2.57
C GLU A 142 -2.51 0.32 1.18
N GLN A 143 -3.58 1.08 1.02
CA GLN A 143 -4.23 1.31 -0.29
C GLN A 143 -3.91 2.69 -0.85
N CYS A 144 -3.70 3.64 0.05
CA CYS A 144 -3.48 5.07 -0.16
C CYS A 144 -2.64 5.58 1.01
N ASP A 145 -2.15 6.82 0.93
CA ASP A 145 -1.57 7.56 2.05
C ASP A 145 -2.44 8.81 2.27
N ASP A 146 -2.90 9.02 3.51
CA ASP A 146 -3.78 10.13 3.92
C ASP A 146 -3.00 11.46 3.92
N GLY A 147 -1.75 11.43 4.39
CA GLY A 147 -0.87 12.59 4.51
C GLY A 147 -1.27 13.62 5.59
N ALA A 148 -2.56 13.93 5.74
CA ALA A 148 -3.05 15.05 6.56
C ALA A 148 -3.74 14.65 7.87
N ALA A 149 -4.10 13.38 8.03
CA ALA A 149 -5.03 12.84 9.02
C ALA A 149 -6.46 13.40 8.89
N ASP A 150 -7.01 13.41 7.67
CA ASP A 150 -8.37 13.88 7.37
C ASP A 150 -9.24 12.79 6.70
N ASP A 151 -9.96 12.03 7.54
CA ASP A 151 -10.87 10.97 7.09
C ASP A 151 -11.97 11.44 6.10
N THR A 152 -12.14 12.75 5.85
CA THR A 152 -13.14 13.27 4.91
C THR A 152 -12.64 13.38 3.46
N ASP A 153 -11.41 12.98 3.16
CA ASP A 153 -10.88 12.93 1.78
C ASP A 153 -10.95 11.54 1.12
N ALA A 154 -10.11 11.25 0.12
CA ALA A 154 -10.08 9.96 -0.57
C ALA A 154 -9.42 8.83 0.24
N CYS A 155 -8.68 9.12 1.30
CA CYS A 155 -7.98 8.13 2.12
C CYS A 155 -8.27 8.32 3.61
N LEU A 156 -8.76 7.27 4.28
CA LEU A 156 -8.97 7.30 5.72
C LEU A 156 -7.62 7.24 6.47
N SER A 157 -7.59 7.73 7.71
CA SER A 157 -6.46 7.65 8.65
C SER A 157 -6.04 6.23 9.07
N THR A 158 -6.68 5.21 8.48
CA THR A 158 -6.31 3.79 8.56
C THR A 158 -5.63 3.27 7.28
N CYS A 159 -5.31 4.17 6.35
CA CYS A 159 -4.76 3.96 5.01
C CYS A 159 -5.56 2.93 4.19
N ARG A 160 -6.87 3.21 4.17
CA ARG A 160 -7.91 2.55 3.39
C ARG A 160 -8.59 3.57 2.51
N ASP A 161 -8.91 3.18 1.28
CA ASP A 161 -9.68 4.01 0.35
C ASP A 161 -11.02 4.38 1.00
N ALA A 162 -11.37 5.67 1.05
CA ALA A 162 -12.65 6.12 1.57
C ALA A 162 -13.80 5.66 0.66
N THR A 163 -14.79 5.00 1.23
CA THR A 163 -15.89 4.33 0.51
C THR A 163 -17.20 4.38 1.28
N CYS A 164 -18.22 4.93 0.62
CA CYS A 164 -19.64 4.70 0.88
C CYS A 164 -19.97 3.40 1.65
N GLY A 165 -20.26 3.53 2.96
CA GLY A 165 -20.47 2.42 3.90
C GLY A 165 -19.44 2.33 5.04
N ASP A 166 -18.34 3.10 5.00
CA ASP A 166 -17.21 3.04 5.93
C ASP A 166 -17.37 3.82 7.24
N MET A 167 -18.51 4.49 7.45
CA MET A 167 -18.84 5.35 8.60
C MET A 167 -18.38 6.81 8.52
N VAL A 168 -17.76 7.25 7.42
CA VAL A 168 -17.37 8.65 7.15
C VAL A 168 -18.03 9.13 5.85
N VAL A 169 -18.10 10.45 5.64
CA VAL A 169 -18.69 11.06 4.43
C VAL A 169 -17.62 11.85 3.70
N ARG A 170 -17.19 11.37 2.52
CA ARG A 170 -16.15 12.04 1.74
C ARG A 170 -16.64 13.34 1.12
N ALA A 171 -15.97 14.44 1.47
CA ALA A 171 -16.32 15.78 1.06
C ALA A 171 -16.37 15.94 -0.48
N GLY A 172 -17.51 16.39 -1.00
CA GLY A 172 -17.71 16.65 -2.44
C GLY A 172 -17.90 15.41 -3.31
N HIS A 173 -17.87 14.20 -2.74
CA HIS A 173 -18.17 12.94 -3.42
C HIS A 173 -19.41 12.24 -2.88
N GLU A 174 -19.70 12.42 -1.59
CA GLU A 174 -20.75 11.71 -0.86
C GLU A 174 -21.56 12.75 -0.05
N GLU A 175 -22.89 12.65 -0.09
CA GLU A 175 -23.79 13.53 0.69
C GLU A 175 -24.15 12.91 2.05
N CYS A 176 -23.98 11.59 2.15
CA CYS A 176 -24.27 10.73 3.29
C CYS A 176 -23.49 9.42 3.13
N ASP A 177 -23.36 8.64 4.21
CA ASP A 177 -22.65 7.35 4.25
C ASP A 177 -23.63 6.17 4.13
N ARG A 178 -24.29 5.81 5.24
CA ARG A 178 -25.23 4.68 5.34
C ARG A 178 -26.40 4.92 6.28
N PHE A 179 -26.56 6.15 6.76
CA PHE A 179 -27.59 6.54 7.71
C PHE A 179 -28.60 7.47 7.04
N ALA A 180 -29.89 7.22 7.29
CA ALA A 180 -30.93 8.16 6.91
C ALA A 180 -30.74 9.50 7.67
N ALA A 181 -30.74 10.61 6.95
CA ALA A 181 -30.57 11.94 7.52
C ALA A 181 -31.92 12.57 7.87
N ALA A 182 -32.02 13.21 9.04
CA ALA A 182 -33.20 14.01 9.37
C ALA A 182 -33.28 15.25 8.47
N CYS A 183 -34.48 15.56 7.99
CA CYS A 183 -34.74 16.68 7.08
C CYS A 183 -35.95 17.51 7.52
N THR A 184 -36.04 18.74 7.03
CA THR A 184 -37.24 19.58 7.21
C THR A 184 -38.13 19.44 5.98
N THR A 185 -39.39 19.05 6.18
CA THR A 185 -40.38 18.94 5.10
C THR A 185 -40.85 20.32 4.61
N GLY A 186 -41.63 20.35 3.52
CA GLY A 186 -42.27 21.59 3.06
C GLY A 186 -43.21 22.24 4.08
N CYS A 187 -43.76 21.44 5.00
CA CYS A 187 -44.72 21.84 6.04
C CYS A 187 -44.03 22.21 7.37
N GLY A 188 -42.73 21.93 7.49
CA GLY A 188 -41.93 22.19 8.70
C GLY A 188 -41.95 21.06 9.74
N SER A 189 -42.52 19.90 9.41
CA SER A 189 -42.32 18.66 10.16
C SER A 189 -40.90 18.11 9.94
N ILE A 190 -40.46 17.20 10.80
CA ILE A 190 -39.15 16.53 10.67
C ILE A 190 -39.36 15.20 9.95
N GLY A 191 -38.90 15.13 8.71
CA GLY A 191 -38.88 13.92 7.88
C GLY A 191 -37.55 13.18 7.93
N VAL A 192 -37.43 12.16 7.09
CA VAL A 192 -36.21 11.39 6.85
C VAL A 192 -35.85 11.37 5.37
N GLN A 193 -34.55 11.43 5.07
CA GLN A 193 -33.99 11.15 3.76
C GLN A 193 -33.20 9.85 3.86
N ASP A 194 -33.58 8.82 3.12
CA ASP A 194 -32.75 7.63 2.99
C ASP A 194 -31.40 7.98 2.32
N CYS A 195 -30.35 7.23 2.67
CA CYS A 195 -29.06 7.33 2.00
C CYS A 195 -28.90 6.12 1.06
N GLU A 196 -28.94 6.35 -0.25
CA GLU A 196 -28.75 5.30 -1.25
C GLU A 196 -27.64 5.69 -2.21
N SER A 197 -26.64 4.80 -2.39
CA SER A 197 -25.45 5.07 -3.21
C SER A 197 -24.70 6.36 -2.84
N CYS A 198 -24.73 6.74 -1.55
CA CYS A 198 -24.16 7.96 -0.98
C CYS A 198 -24.68 9.29 -1.54
N VAL A 199 -25.90 9.27 -2.08
CA VAL A 199 -26.72 10.44 -2.39
C VAL A 199 -27.90 10.46 -1.42
N LEU A 200 -28.30 11.64 -0.97
CA LEU A 200 -29.49 11.79 -0.14
C LEU A 200 -30.76 11.66 -1.01
N GLY A 201 -31.63 10.75 -0.61
CA GLY A 201 -32.97 10.61 -1.18
C GLY A 201 -33.84 11.84 -0.89
N PRO A 202 -35.03 11.93 -1.51
CA PRO A 202 -36.00 12.99 -1.21
C PRO A 202 -36.39 12.96 0.27
N CYS A 203 -36.67 14.14 0.84
CA CYS A 203 -37.20 14.24 2.21
C CYS A 203 -38.61 13.65 2.28
N VAL A 204 -38.72 12.45 2.84
CA VAL A 204 -39.99 11.78 3.11
C VAL A 204 -40.50 12.27 4.46
N ALA A 205 -41.73 12.79 4.47
CA ALA A 205 -42.37 13.26 5.67
C ALA A 205 -42.74 12.10 6.63
N PRO A 206 -42.91 12.35 7.94
CA PRO A 206 -43.52 11.37 8.82
C PRO A 206 -44.98 11.13 8.41
N ALA A 207 -45.53 9.95 8.71
CA ALA A 207 -46.97 9.74 8.59
C ALA A 207 -47.74 10.71 9.51
N GLU A 208 -48.95 11.09 9.08
CA GLU A 208 -49.82 12.02 9.79
C GLU A 208 -49.95 11.70 11.28
N ARG A 209 -50.04 12.76 12.09
CA ARG A 209 -50.24 12.66 13.54
C ARG A 209 -51.36 13.60 13.91
N CYS A 210 -52.54 13.10 14.30
CA CYS A 210 -53.65 14.02 14.50
C CYS A 210 -53.33 15.12 15.54
N ASN A 211 -53.24 16.35 15.05
CA ASN A 211 -52.95 17.55 15.85
C ASN A 211 -53.43 18.86 15.19
N GLY A 212 -54.21 18.80 14.11
CA GLY A 212 -54.63 19.98 13.35
C GLY A 212 -53.50 20.59 12.52
N ARG A 213 -52.63 19.73 11.97
CA ARG A 213 -51.54 20.07 11.08
C ARG A 213 -51.33 18.96 10.06
N ASP A 214 -51.19 19.39 8.82
CA ASP A 214 -50.41 18.74 7.76
C ASP A 214 -48.96 18.49 8.24
N ASP A 215 -48.70 17.27 8.76
CA ASP A 215 -47.39 16.74 9.13
C ASP A 215 -46.76 15.92 7.98
N ASP A 216 -47.56 15.33 7.07
CA ASP A 216 -47.09 14.47 5.96
C ASP A 216 -46.90 15.16 4.57
N CYS A 217 -47.43 16.37 4.40
CA CYS A 217 -47.36 17.23 3.21
C CYS A 217 -48.22 16.84 1.98
N ASP A 218 -49.36 16.19 2.16
CA ASP A 218 -50.33 15.95 1.07
C ASP A 218 -51.32 17.11 0.76
N LEU A 219 -51.39 18.11 1.66
CA LEU A 219 -52.28 19.30 1.67
C LEU A 219 -53.71 19.12 2.22
N GLU A 220 -54.07 17.94 2.75
CA GLU A 220 -55.24 17.76 3.61
C GLU A 220 -54.84 18.04 5.08
N THR A 221 -55.47 17.41 6.10
CA THR A 221 -55.13 17.56 7.54
C THR A 221 -55.92 16.54 8.35
N ASP A 222 -55.22 15.69 9.13
CA ASP A 222 -55.81 14.67 10.03
C ASP A 222 -56.73 13.63 9.31
N GLU A 223 -56.69 13.48 7.98
CA GLU A 223 -57.58 12.66 7.14
C GLU A 223 -57.35 11.13 7.21
N ASP A 224 -56.12 10.69 7.46
CA ASP A 224 -55.81 9.27 7.75
C ASP A 224 -56.34 8.84 9.15
N PHE A 225 -56.91 9.79 9.93
CA PHE A 225 -57.58 9.54 11.20
C PHE A 225 -59.12 9.51 11.08
N PRO A 226 -59.81 8.69 11.89
CA PRO A 226 -61.27 8.51 11.79
C PRO A 226 -62.12 9.70 12.31
N CYS A 227 -61.52 10.86 12.61
CA CYS A 227 -62.19 12.01 13.22
C CYS A 227 -62.53 13.13 12.21
N ILE A 228 -63.66 12.96 11.51
CA ILE A 228 -64.14 13.89 10.48
C ILE A 228 -64.28 15.33 11.02
N ALA A 229 -63.77 16.30 10.25
CA ALA A 229 -63.89 17.73 10.53
C ALA A 229 -65.32 18.15 10.92
N GLY A 230 -65.47 18.68 12.15
CA GLY A 230 -66.75 19.03 12.75
C GLY A 230 -67.23 18.07 13.85
N ALA A 231 -66.54 16.96 14.09
CA ALA A 231 -66.73 16.14 15.28
C ALA A 231 -66.24 16.87 16.56
N THR A 232 -66.86 16.57 17.70
CA THR A 232 -66.49 17.11 19.03
C THR A 232 -65.91 16.03 19.96
N VAL A 233 -65.34 14.99 19.39
CA VAL A 233 -64.57 13.96 20.10
C VAL A 233 -63.09 14.20 19.82
N ASP A 234 -62.26 14.15 20.86
CA ASP A 234 -60.82 14.20 20.70
C ASP A 234 -60.35 13.10 19.74
N CYS A 235 -59.49 13.46 18.80
CA CYS A 235 -58.89 12.52 17.85
C CYS A 235 -57.86 11.63 18.56
N THR A 236 -58.34 10.54 19.15
CA THR A 236 -57.48 9.55 19.78
C THR A 236 -56.71 8.76 18.72
N THR A 237 -55.39 8.80 18.78
CA THR A 237 -54.53 7.82 18.09
C THR A 237 -54.93 6.39 18.49
N PRO A 238 -54.98 5.44 17.55
CA PRO A 238 -55.32 4.03 17.84
C PRO A 238 -54.25 3.29 18.67
#